data_AF-A0A7S4JYR6-F1
#
_entry.id   AF-A0A7S4JYR6-F1
#
_cell.length_a   1.000
_cell.length_b   1.000
_cell.length_c   1.000
_cell.angle_alpha   90.00
_cell.angle_beta   90.00
_cell.angle_gamma   90.00
#
_symmetry.space_group_name_H-M   'P 1'
#
loop_
_entity.id
_entity.type
_entity.pdbx_description
1 polymer ?
#
loop_
_entity_poly.entity_id
_entity_poly.type
_entity_poly.pdbx_seq_one_letter_code
_entity_poly.pdbx_strand_id
1 'polypeptide(L)'
;IKMLQKFIRIMEELFKLNNFNGMMEILSGINSSPVRRMKKTFQGIGKDYTKRFHVIEELLAHAHSYRNYRKHLNSIIPPCIPYLGVCLTDLTFVLDGNTDYLENENKEDLVHFFKW
;
A
#
# COMPACT_ATOMS: atom_id res chain seq x y z
N ILE A 1 -11.21 22.53 -2.53
CA ILE A 1 -9.98 22.84 -1.75
C ILE A 1 -10.10 22.33 -0.30
N LYS A 2 -11.00 22.87 0.54
CA LYS A 2 -11.13 22.49 1.97
C LYS A 2 -11.27 20.98 2.22
N MET A 3 -12.03 20.28 1.37
CA MET A 3 -12.20 18.82 1.47
C MET A 3 -10.89 18.05 1.25
N LEU A 4 -10.08 18.42 0.26
CA LEU A 4 -8.79 17.78 0.00
C LEU A 4 -7.83 17.96 1.19
N GLN A 5 -7.76 19.17 1.75
CA GLN A 5 -6.99 19.44 2.98
C GLN A 5 -7.52 18.64 4.19
N LYS A 6 -8.83 18.42 4.29
CA LYS A 6 -9.41 17.56 5.32
C LYS A 6 -8.97 16.10 5.15
N PHE A 7 -9.03 15.55 3.94
CA PHE A 7 -8.56 14.18 3.68
C PHE A 7 -7.06 14.00 3.94
N ILE A 8 -6.22 15.00 3.62
CA ILE A 8 -4.79 14.97 3.97
C ILE A 8 -4.59 14.87 5.50
N ARG A 9 -5.33 15.67 6.28
CA ARG A 9 -5.30 15.57 7.75
C ARG A 9 -5.78 14.22 8.26
N ILE A 10 -6.83 13.66 7.66
CA ILE A 10 -7.32 12.32 8.05
C ILE A 10 -6.25 11.26 7.78
N MET A 11 -5.57 11.30 6.63
CA MET A 11 -4.48 10.37 6.34
C MET A 11 -3.32 10.47 7.34
N GLU A 12 -3.03 11.65 7.87
CA GLU A 12 -2.02 11.81 8.93
C GLU A 12 -2.48 11.23 10.28
N GLU A 13 -3.75 11.38 10.63
CA GLU A 13 -4.28 10.71 11.82
C GLU A 13 -4.24 9.19 11.65
N LEU A 14 -4.56 8.67 10.46
CA LEU A 14 -4.43 7.24 10.16
C LEU A 14 -2.98 6.77 10.22
N PHE A 15 -2.02 7.60 9.80
CA PHE A 15 -0.60 7.31 9.94
C PHE A 15 -0.20 7.17 11.41
N LYS A 16 -0.64 8.08 12.29
CA LYS A 16 -0.39 7.99 13.74
C LYS A 16 -1.00 6.73 14.38
N LEU A 17 -2.08 6.22 13.80
CA LEU A 17 -2.74 4.98 14.23
C LEU A 17 -2.14 3.73 13.57
N ASN A 18 -1.08 3.85 12.77
CA ASN A 18 -0.51 2.78 11.95
C ASN A 18 -1.57 2.07 11.06
N ASN A 19 -2.60 2.80 10.61
CA ASN A 19 -3.66 2.27 9.76
C ASN A 19 -3.39 2.56 8.29
N PHE A 20 -2.50 1.77 7.69
CA PHE A 20 -2.08 1.93 6.31
C PHE A 20 -3.14 1.50 5.30
N ASN A 21 -4.00 0.56 5.66
CA ASN A 21 -5.14 0.20 4.81
C ASN A 21 -6.02 1.41 4.56
N GLY A 22 -6.47 2.10 5.61
CA GLY A 22 -7.30 3.30 5.49
C GLY A 22 -6.60 4.44 4.74
N MET A 23 -5.29 4.62 4.94
CA MET A 23 -4.52 5.62 4.18
C MET A 23 -4.54 5.29 2.68
N MET A 24 -4.35 4.03 2.31
CA MET A 24 -4.34 3.60 0.91
C MET A 24 -5.72 3.78 0.26
N GLU A 25 -6.81 3.51 0.97
CA GLU A 25 -8.17 3.76 0.47
C GLU A 25 -8.40 5.24 0.10
N ILE A 26 -8.03 6.15 1.02
CA ILE A 26 -8.17 7.59 0.77
C ILE A 26 -7.23 8.03 -0.36
N LEU A 27 -5.98 7.58 -0.36
CA LEU A 27 -5.00 7.93 -1.38
C LEU A 27 -5.46 7.48 -2.77
N SER A 28 -5.98 6.25 -2.88
CA SER A 28 -6.53 5.69 -4.11
C SER A 28 -7.74 6.49 -4.60
N GLY A 29 -8.64 6.89 -3.69
CA GLY A 29 -9.75 7.78 -4.00
C GLY A 29 -9.29 9.14 -4.54
N ILE A 30 -8.27 9.75 -3.92
CA ILE A 30 -7.68 11.02 -4.38
C ILE A 30 -6.96 10.88 -5.73
N ASN A 31 -6.31 9.74 -5.96
CA ASN A 31 -5.55 9.45 -7.18
C ASN A 31 -6.42 8.94 -8.33
N SER A 32 -7.69 8.62 -8.07
CA SER A 32 -8.66 8.29 -9.11
C SER A 32 -8.73 9.39 -10.17
N SER A 33 -8.89 8.99 -11.43
CA SER A 33 -9.01 9.90 -12.58
C SER A 33 -9.94 11.11 -12.33
N PRO A 34 -11.16 10.95 -11.75
CA PRO A 34 -12.04 12.08 -11.51
C PRO A 34 -11.53 13.13 -10.53
N VAL A 35 -10.77 12.73 -9.52
CA VAL A 35 -10.22 13.67 -8.54
C VAL A 35 -8.91 14.25 -9.05
N ARG A 36 -7.97 13.41 -9.51
CA ARG A 36 -6.61 13.81 -9.91
C ARG A 36 -6.56 14.82 -11.06
N ARG A 37 -7.57 14.85 -11.94
CA ARG A 37 -7.67 15.82 -13.04
C ARG A 37 -8.07 17.24 -12.60
N MET A 38 -8.52 17.43 -11.35
CA MET A 38 -8.94 18.73 -10.81
C MET A 38 -7.73 19.64 -10.48
N LYS A 39 -6.91 20.01 -11.48
CA LYS A 39 -5.64 20.73 -11.28
C LYS A 39 -5.76 22.01 -10.44
N LYS A 40 -6.80 22.82 -10.66
CA LYS A 40 -7.07 24.03 -9.87
C LYS A 40 -7.26 23.74 -8.38
N THR A 41 -7.88 22.60 -8.04
CA THR A 41 -8.07 22.21 -6.63
C THR A 41 -6.75 21.82 -5.98
N PHE A 42 -5.91 21.04 -6.67
CA PHE A 42 -4.60 20.63 -6.15
C PHE A 42 -3.62 21.81 -6.05
N GLN A 43 -3.65 22.76 -6.99
CA GLN A 43 -2.85 23.98 -6.90
C GLN A 43 -3.32 24.89 -5.74
N GLY A 44 -4.61 24.85 -5.41
CA GLY A 44 -5.23 25.70 -4.39
C GLY A 44 -5.11 25.23 -2.94
N ILE A 45 -4.55 24.04 -2.64
CA ILE A 45 -4.44 23.56 -1.24
C ILE A 45 -3.31 24.24 -0.44
N GLY A 46 -2.42 24.96 -1.12
CA GLY A 46 -1.27 25.62 -0.51
C GLY A 46 -0.04 24.72 -0.38
N LYS A 47 1.15 25.34 -0.37
CA LYS A 47 2.45 24.64 -0.41
C LYS A 47 2.65 23.67 0.75
N ASP A 48 2.16 23.98 1.94
CA ASP A 48 2.26 23.12 3.13
C ASP A 48 1.54 21.78 2.91
N TYR A 49 0.24 21.83 2.58
CA TYR A 49 -0.56 20.63 2.30
C TYR A 49 -0.04 19.84 1.10
N THR A 50 0.49 20.51 0.07
CA THR A 50 1.13 19.83 -1.07
C THR A 50 2.32 18.99 -0.62
N LYS A 51 3.21 19.54 0.22
CA LYS A 51 4.37 18.79 0.76
C LYS A 51 3.93 17.59 1.59
N ARG A 52 2.98 17.81 2.50
CA ARG A 52 2.42 16.75 3.37
C ARG A 52 1.78 15.61 2.56
N PHE A 53 1.01 15.96 1.54
CA PHE A 53 0.44 14.98 0.63
C PHE A 53 1.52 14.19 -0.13
N HIS A 54 2.58 14.84 -0.58
CA HIS A 54 3.68 14.18 -1.28
C HIS A 54 4.43 13.16 -0.41
N VAL A 55 4.63 13.47 0.88
CA VAL A 55 5.22 12.51 1.84
C VAL A 55 4.38 11.24 1.94
N ILE A 56 3.05 11.37 1.95
CA ILE A 56 2.13 10.22 1.97
C ILE A 56 2.20 9.44 0.65
N GLU A 57 2.25 10.12 -0.50
CA GLU A 57 2.43 9.49 -1.81
C GLU A 57 3.73 8.69 -1.88
N GLU A 58 4.84 9.22 -1.37
CA GLU A 58 6.15 8.57 -1.38
C GLU A 58 6.21 7.36 -0.45
N LEU A 59 5.61 7.46 0.73
CA LEU A 59 5.51 6.35 1.68
C LEU A 59 4.77 5.16 1.08
N LEU A 60 3.63 5.42 0.44
CA LEU A 60 2.72 4.39 -0.09
C LEU A 60 2.93 4.12 -1.59
N ALA A 61 4.03 4.59 -2.17
CA ALA A 61 4.33 4.39 -3.58
C ALA A 61 4.45 2.91 -3.95
N HIS A 62 3.88 2.53 -5.09
CA HIS A 62 3.97 1.17 -5.65
C HIS A 62 5.40 0.78 -6.10
N ALA A 63 6.32 1.74 -6.16
CA ALA A 63 7.68 1.53 -6.66
C ALA A 63 8.40 0.39 -5.91
N HIS A 64 9.06 -0.48 -6.68
CA HIS A 64 9.80 -1.64 -6.16
C HIS A 64 8.96 -2.52 -5.22
N SER A 65 7.72 -2.84 -5.61
CA SER A 65 6.77 -3.61 -4.78
C SER A 65 6.58 -2.99 -3.40
N TYR A 66 6.24 -1.70 -3.36
CA TYR A 66 5.97 -0.98 -2.12
C TYR A 66 7.14 -0.92 -1.14
N ARG A 67 8.38 -0.75 -1.64
CA ARG A 67 9.61 -0.82 -0.81
C ARG A 67 9.59 0.11 0.41
N ASN A 68 9.17 1.36 0.24
CA ASN A 68 9.12 2.35 1.32
C ASN A 68 8.12 1.94 2.40
N TYR A 69 6.91 1.59 1.97
CA TYR A 69 5.86 1.07 2.84
C TYR A 69 6.31 -0.19 3.60
N ARG A 70 6.90 -1.18 2.92
CA ARG A 70 7.39 -2.41 3.57
C ARG A 70 8.47 -2.12 4.60
N LYS A 71 9.43 -1.25 4.27
CA LYS A 71 10.50 -0.84 5.21
C LYS A 71 9.90 -0.18 6.45
N HIS A 72 8.92 0.69 6.26
CA HIS A 72 8.24 1.35 7.37
C HIS A 72 7.43 0.35 8.21
N LEU A 73 6.63 -0.52 7.57
CA LEU A 73 5.83 -1.54 8.24
C LEU A 73 6.68 -2.46 9.14
N ASN A 74 7.85 -2.88 8.66
CA ASN A 74 8.78 -3.72 9.42
C ASN A 74 9.37 -3.03 10.67
N SER A 75 9.34 -1.69 10.74
CA SER A 75 9.82 -0.93 11.90
C SER A 75 8.74 -0.67 12.95
N ILE A 76 7.48 -1.01 12.65
CA ILE A 76 6.34 -0.68 13.51
C ILE A 76 6.17 -1.73 14.59
N ILE A 77 5.94 -1.24 15.80
CA ILE A 77 5.49 -2.05 16.92
C ILE A 77 3.96 -2.03 16.92
N PRO A 78 3.27 -3.18 17.00
CA PRO A 78 1.81 -3.25 17.05
C PRO A 78 1.19 -2.33 18.13
N PRO A 79 -0.02 -1.81 17.92
CA PRO A 79 -0.98 -2.20 16.87
C PRO A 79 -0.73 -1.52 15.52
N CYS A 80 -1.05 -2.24 14.44
CA CYS A 80 -1.07 -1.70 13.07
C CYS A 80 -2.12 -2.41 12.21
N ILE A 81 -2.59 -1.74 11.15
CA ILE A 81 -3.46 -2.32 10.12
C ILE A 81 -2.71 -2.20 8.78
N PRO A 82 -2.09 -3.28 8.29
CA PRO A 82 -1.38 -3.26 7.02
C PRO A 82 -2.35 -3.12 5.85
N TYR A 83 -1.89 -2.54 4.74
CA TYR A 83 -2.63 -2.53 3.49
C TYR A 83 -2.75 -3.95 2.92
N LEU A 84 -3.98 -4.45 2.84
CA LEU A 84 -4.29 -5.82 2.47
C LEU A 84 -3.84 -6.17 1.05
N GLY A 85 -3.88 -5.21 0.12
CA GLY A 85 -3.51 -5.45 -1.28
C GLY A 85 -2.07 -5.93 -1.45
N VAL A 86 -1.14 -5.50 -0.60
CA VAL A 86 0.25 -5.99 -0.62
C VAL A 86 0.33 -7.44 -0.17
N CYS A 87 -0.34 -7.78 0.94
CA CYS A 87 -0.37 -9.15 1.45
C CYS A 87 -1.00 -10.11 0.44
N LEU A 88 -2.12 -9.72 -0.18
CA LEU A 88 -2.78 -10.54 -1.21
C LEU A 88 -1.90 -10.71 -2.45
N THR A 89 -1.23 -9.63 -2.88
CA THR A 89 -0.29 -9.71 -4.01
C THR A 89 0.84 -10.71 -3.72
N ASP A 90 1.42 -10.66 -2.52
CA ASP A 90 2.48 -11.59 -2.11
C ASP A 90 1.98 -13.03 -2.06
N LEU A 91 0.78 -13.26 -1.50
CA LEU A 91 0.16 -14.58 -1.48
C LEU A 91 -0.09 -15.11 -2.89
N THR A 92 -0.63 -14.30 -3.79
CA THR A 92 -0.82 -14.69 -5.20
C THR A 92 0.50 -15.05 -5.87
N PHE A 93 1.57 -14.27 -5.66
CA PHE A 93 2.88 -14.60 -6.23
C PHE A 93 3.45 -15.93 -5.70
N VAL A 94 3.28 -16.22 -4.41
CA VAL A 94 3.75 -17.49 -3.84
C VAL A 94 2.90 -18.67 -4.34
N LEU A 95 1.58 -18.49 -4.38
CA LEU A 95 0.62 -19.54 -4.72
C LEU A 95 0.64 -19.90 -6.21
N ASP A 96 0.68 -18.91 -7.09
CA ASP A 96 0.65 -19.12 -8.54
C ASP A 96 2.06 -19.31 -9.12
N GLY A 97 3.09 -18.81 -8.43
CA GLY A 97 4.48 -18.87 -8.88
C GLY A 97 5.21 -20.18 -8.54
N ASN A 98 4.67 -20.99 -7.63
CA ASN A 98 5.28 -22.25 -7.20
C ASN A 98 4.28 -23.41 -7.30
N THR A 99 4.73 -24.59 -7.71
CA THR A 99 3.90 -25.81 -7.69
C THR A 99 3.65 -26.29 -6.26
N ASP A 100 2.50 -26.91 -6.03
CA ASP A 100 2.17 -27.53 -4.72
C ASP A 100 3.06 -28.74 -4.41
N TYR A 101 3.49 -29.45 -5.46
CA TYR A 101 4.31 -30.65 -5.39
C TYR A 101 5.59 -30.48 -6.20
N LEU A 102 6.67 -31.12 -5.76
CA LEU A 102 7.95 -31.16 -6.47
C LEU A 102 7.86 -32.12 -7.66
N GLU A 103 8.43 -31.73 -8.79
CA GLU A 103 8.63 -32.64 -9.91
C GLU A 103 9.73 -33.65 -9.56
N ASN A 104 9.36 -34.93 -9.46
CA ASN A 104 10.30 -36.03 -9.21
C ASN A 104 10.11 -37.12 -10.27
N GLU A 105 11.21 -37.73 -10.71
CA GLU A 105 11.24 -38.82 -11.69
C GLU A 105 10.37 -40.02 -11.25
N ASN A 106 10.25 -40.23 -9.94
CA ASN A 106 9.48 -41.33 -9.36
C ASN A 106 7.95 -41.07 -9.29
N LYS A 107 7.46 -39.90 -9.73
CA LYS A 107 6.05 -39.47 -9.64
C LYS A 107 5.43 -39.58 -8.24
N GLU A 108 6.26 -39.47 -7.20
CA GLU A 108 5.77 -39.36 -5.83
C GLU A 108 5.34 -37.92 -5.56
N ASP A 109 4.14 -37.74 -5.00
CA ASP A 109 3.58 -36.43 -4.63
C ASP A 109 4.32 -35.87 -3.40
N LEU A 110 5.52 -35.33 -3.62
CA LEU A 110 6.32 -34.69 -2.58
C LEU A 110 5.89 -33.24 -2.41
N VAL A 111 5.35 -32.90 -1.24
CA VAL A 111 4.90 -31.53 -0.92
C VAL A 111 6.05 -30.53 -0.99
N HIS A 112 5.84 -29.43 -1.70
CA HIS A 112 6.82 -28.36 -1.81
C HIS A 112 6.74 -27.42 -0.60
N PHE A 113 7.40 -27.78 0.51
CA PHE A 113 7.35 -26.99 1.75
C PHE A 113 7.88 -25.56 1.63
N PHE A 114 8.70 -25.22 0.63
CA PHE A 114 9.13 -23.83 0.42
C PHE A 114 8.01 -22.92 -0.11
N LYS A 115 6.91 -23.49 -0.58
CA LYS A 115 5.69 -22.74 -0.93
C LYS A 115 4.85 -22.36 0.29
N TRP A 116 4.90 -23.13 1.38
CA TRP A 116 3.94 -23.09 2.49
C TRP A 116 4.54 -22.58 3.80
#